data_AF-A0A448PH15-F1
#
_entry.id   AF-A0A448PH15-F1
#
_cell.length_a   1.000
_cell.length_b   1.000
_cell.length_c   1.000
_cell.angle_alpha   90.00
_cell.angle_beta   90.00
_cell.angle_gamma   90.00
#
_symmetry.space_group_name_H-M   'P 1'
#
loop_
_entity.id
_entity.type
_entity.pdbx_description
1 polymer ?
#
loop_
_entity_poly.entity_id
_entity_poly.type
_entity_poly.pdbx_seq_one_letter_code
_entity_poly.pdbx_strand_id
1 'polypeptide(L)' 'MAMTLRLSKEDERLLTLLAQEDGISRQEATIRAIHEVAARRGHEQRVKAASARVRSRYADVLERLGR' A
#
# COMPACT_ATOMS: atom_id res chain seq x y z
N MET A 1 4.80 23.12 7.42
CA MET A 1 6.05 22.39 7.76
C MET A 1 6.79 22.11 6.46
N ALA A 2 8.12 22.25 6.43
CA ALA A 2 8.92 21.93 5.25
C ALA A 2 9.44 20.48 5.34
N MET A 3 9.36 19.74 4.24
CA MET A 3 9.87 18.37 4.14
C MET A 3 10.96 18.34 3.07
N THR A 4 12.14 17.85 3.43
CA THR A 4 13.27 17.68 2.51
C THR A 4 13.54 16.19 2.34
N LEU A 5 13.44 15.71 1.09
CA LEU A 5 13.77 14.33 0.72
C LEU A 5 15.18 14.26 0.15
N ARG A 6 15.91 13.19 0.49
CA ARG A 6 17.13 12.82 -0.23
C ARG A 6 16.78 11.71 -1.20
N LEU A 7 16.77 12.04 -2.49
CA LEU A 7 16.44 11.13 -3.58
C LEU A 7 17.69 10.86 -4.40
N SER A 8 17.77 9.65 -4.98
CA SER A 8 18.74 9.42 -6.05
C SER A 8 18.34 10.24 -7.29
N LYS A 9 19.27 10.40 -8.24
CA LYS A 9 18.96 11.06 -9.53
C LYS A 9 17.86 10.34 -10.31
N GLU A 10 17.76 9.03 -10.14
CA GLU A 10 16.73 8.20 -10.78
C GLU A 10 15.36 8.44 -10.14
N ASP A 11 15.29 8.39 -8.80
CA ASP A 11 14.04 8.65 -8.07
C ASP A 11 13.51 10.06 -8.33
N GLU A 12 14.39 11.06 -8.45
CA GLU A 12 13.97 12.43 -8.78
C GLU A 12 13.36 12.53 -10.19
N ARG A 13 13.90 11.78 -11.15
CA ARG A 13 13.33 11.72 -12.51
C ARG A 13 11.98 11.02 -12.51
N LEU A 14 11.86 9.89 -11.81
CA LEU A 14 10.62 9.14 -11.68
C LEU A 14 9.52 9.99 -11.01
N LEU A 15 9.85 10.69 -9.92
CA LEU A 15 8.91 11.58 -9.25
C LEU A 15 8.49 12.75 -10.14
N THR A 16 9.41 13.27 -10.95
CA THR A 16 9.11 14.36 -11.89
C THR A 16 8.17 13.88 -12.99
N LEU A 17 8.43 12.70 -13.56
CA LEU A 17 7.58 12.10 -14.58
C LEU A 17 6.17 11.83 -14.03
N LEU A 18 6.08 11.17 -12.87
CA LEU A 18 4.81 10.88 -12.21
C LEU A 18 3.99 12.16 -11.96
N ALA A 19 4.63 13.21 -11.46
CA ALA A 19 3.97 14.49 -11.22
C ALA A 19 3.49 15.16 -12.52
N GLN A 20 4.24 15.03 -13.61
CA GLN A 20 3.88 15.57 -14.93
C GLN A 20 2.70 14.81 -15.55
N GLU A 21 2.72 13.48 -15.49
CA GLU A 21 1.63 12.63 -15.98
C GLU A 21 0.32 12.90 -15.24
N ASP A 22 0.39 13.10 -13.93
CA ASP A 22 -0.77 13.42 -13.09
C ASP A 22 -1.16 14.91 -13.12
N GLY A 23 -0.34 15.78 -13.71
CA GLY A 23 -0.57 17.23 -13.75
C GLY A 23 -0.53 17.92 -12.37
N ILE A 24 0.28 17.40 -11.45
CA ILE A 24 0.37 17.86 -10.06
C ILE A 24 1.79 18.27 -9.68
N SER A 25 1.97 18.83 -8.48
CA SER A 25 3.30 19.14 -7.96
C SER A 25 4.03 17.87 -7.49
N ARG A 26 5.37 17.89 -7.48
CA ARG A 26 6.19 16.79 -6.92
C ARG A 26 5.87 16.49 -5.45
N GLN A 27 5.48 17.53 -4.70
CA GLN A 27 5.10 17.40 -3.30
C GLN A 27 3.78 16.64 -3.18
N GLU A 28 2.77 17.00 -3.97
CA GLU A 28 1.48 16.32 -3.99
C GLU A 28 1.63 14.87 -4.47
N ALA A 29 2.42 14.62 -5.51
CA ALA A 29 2.71 13.27 -5.99
C ALA A 29 3.33 12.40 -4.88
N THR A 30 4.23 12.98 -4.06
CA THR A 30 4.82 12.30 -2.91
C THR A 30 3.77 11.94 -1.86
N ILE A 31 2.91 12.89 -1.48
CA ILE A 31 1.87 12.69 -0.47
C ILE A 31 0.86 11.65 -0.95
N ARG A 32 0.43 11.74 -2.21
CA ARG A 32 -0.47 10.77 -2.84
C ARG A 32 0.12 9.36 -2.83
N ALA A 33 1.39 9.21 -3.23
CA ALA A 33 2.08 7.92 -3.19
C ALA A 33 2.12 7.31 -1.78
N ILE A 34 2.34 8.12 -0.73
CA ILE A 34 2.29 7.67 0.67
C ILE A 34 0.89 7.14 1.01
N HIS A 35 -0.16 7.89 0.69
CA HIS A 35 -1.54 7.49 0.95
C HIS A 35 -1.94 6.22 0.18
N GLU A 36 -1.54 6.10 -1.08
CA GLU A 36 -1.81 4.91 -1.90
C GLU A 36 -1.13 3.67 -1.34
N VAL A 37 0.15 3.77 -0.95
CA VAL A 37 0.86 2.66 -0.32
C VAL A 37 0.22 2.28 1.02
N ALA A 38 -0.15 3.27 1.83
CA ALA A 38 -0.84 3.04 3.11
C ALA A 38 -2.20 2.36 2.90
N ALA A 39 -2.99 2.81 1.92
CA ALA A 39 -4.28 2.22 1.59
C ALA A 39 -4.16 0.78 1.09
N ARG A 40 -3.19 0.49 0.21
CA ARG A 40 -2.90 -0.87 -0.28
C ARG A 40 -2.49 -1.80 0.86
N ARG A 41 -1.53 -1.39 1.69
CA ARG A 41 -1.08 -2.17 2.85
C ARG A 41 -2.21 -2.38 3.87
N GLY A 42 -3.03 -1.35 4.11
CA GLY A 42 -4.19 -1.45 4.98
C GLY A 42 -5.23 -2.45 4.46
N HIS A 43 -5.48 -2.47 3.15
CA HIS A 43 -6.37 -3.45 2.53
C HIS A 43 -5.82 -4.88 2.67
N GLU A 44 -4.55 -5.11 2.37
CA GLU A 44 -3.89 -6.43 2.54
C GLU A 44 -3.96 -6.92 3.99
N GLN A 45 -3.68 -6.05 4.96
CA GLN A 45 -3.78 -6.38 6.38
C GLN A 45 -5.22 -6.73 6.77
N ARG A 46 -6.22 -5.99 6.28
CA ARG A 46 -7.64 -6.31 6.53
C ARG A 46 -8.04 -7.65 5.94
N VAL A 47 -7.62 -7.95 4.70
CA VAL A 47 -7.86 -9.26 4.07
C VAL A 47 -7.20 -10.38 4.86
N LYS A 48 -5.92 -10.22 5.22
CA LYS A 48 -5.18 -11.22 6.02
C LYS A 48 -5.84 -11.46 7.38
N ALA A 49 -6.28 -10.40 8.06
CA ALA A 49 -6.99 -10.48 9.33
C ALA A 49 -8.36 -11.14 9.20
N ALA A 50 -9.14 -10.80 8.16
CA ALA A 50 -10.43 -11.44 7.89
C ALA A 50 -10.27 -12.94 7.61
N SER A 51 -9.31 -13.30 6.76
CA SER A 51 -9.00 -14.69 6.45
C SER A 51 -8.51 -15.47 7.68
N ALA A 52 -7.70 -14.85 8.55
CA ALA A 52 -7.27 -15.46 9.81
C ALA A 52 -8.45 -15.73 10.76
N ARG A 53 -9.36 -14.76 10.91
CA ARG A 53 -10.58 -14.93 11.73
C ARG A 53 -11.47 -16.05 11.20
N VAL A 54 -11.71 -16.09 9.89
CA VAL A 54 -12.58 -17.11 9.27
C VAL A 54 -11.96 -18.50 9.39
N ARG A 55 -10.65 -18.65 9.13
CA ARG A 55 -9.95 -19.94 9.32
C ARG A 55 -9.95 -20.41 10.77
N SER A 56 -9.76 -19.50 11.73
CA SER A 56 -9.85 -19.85 13.15
C SER A 56 -11.27 -20.28 13.53
N ARG A 57 -12.29 -19.57 13.04
CA ARG A 57 -13.70 -19.89 13.33
C ARG A 57 -14.15 -21.24 12.77
N TYR A 58 -13.64 -21.64 11.62
CA TYR A 58 -14.03 -22.87 10.92
C TYR A 58 -12.93 -23.93 10.92
N ALA A 59 -11.94 -23.83 11.80
CA ALA A 59 -10.77 -24.70 11.81
C ALA A 59 -11.17 -26.19 11.84
N ASP A 60 -12.06 -26.55 12.76
CA ASP A 60 -12.53 -27.94 12.94
C ASP A 60 -13.32 -28.45 11.73
N VAL A 61 -14.08 -27.58 11.06
CA VAL A 61 -14.82 -27.94 9.85
C VAL A 61 -13.88 -28.14 8.67
N LEU A 62 -12.90 -27.25 8.52
CA LEU A 62 -11.89 -27.34 7.47
C LEU A 62 -10.99 -28.57 7.64
N GLU A 63 -10.64 -28.93 8.88
CA GLU A 63 -9.87 -30.15 9.18
C GLU A 63 -10.65 -31.42 8.80
N ARG A 64 -11.96 -31.44 9.06
CA ARG A 64 -12.82 -32.58 8.71
C ARG A 64 -13.10 -32.70 7.21
N LEU A 65 -13.17 -31.59 6.49
CA LEU A 65 -13.36 -31.57 5.04
C LEU A 65 -12.07 -31.82 4.25
N GLY A 66 -10.90 -31.67 4.88
CA GLY A 66 -9.59 -31.91 4.26
C GLY A 66 -9.05 -33.33 4.43
N ARG A 67 -9.78 -34.20 5.14
CA ARG A 67 -9.56 -35.67 5.18
C ARG A 67 -10.35 -36.35 4.08
#